data_AF-D5X9F6-F1
#
_entry.id   AF-D5X9F6-F1
#
_cell.length_a   1.000
_cell.length_b   1.000
_cell.length_c   1.000
_cell.angle_alpha   90.00
_cell.angle_beta   90.00
_cell.angle_gamma   90.00
#
_symmetry.space_group_name_H-M   'P 1'
#
loop_
_entity.id
_entity.type
_entity.pdbx_description
1 polymer ?
#
loop_
_entity_poly.entity_id
_entity_poly.type
_entity_poly.pdbx_seq_one_letter_code
_entity_poly.pdbx_strand_id
1 'polypeptide(L)'
;MTAILVMLNNFFHDLTSALWFVSVMVIWYLDRAARTAGGQPDALYMKVFPVLVKTSLLSLGLNLVFGVIRAWAYRDFEYLPAAGKGQITALYIKHFILFSIVLVGITMLVGLYRKYRNFVGR
;
A
#
# COMPACT_ATOMS: atom_id res chain seq x y z
N MET A 1 24.80 15.08 3.62
CA MET A 1 23.39 15.38 4.00
C MET A 1 22.39 14.75 3.04
N THR A 2 22.57 14.84 1.71
CA THR A 2 21.69 14.23 0.70
C THR A 2 21.47 12.72 0.88
N ALA A 3 22.53 11.95 1.17
CA ALA A 3 22.41 10.50 1.42
C ALA A 3 21.49 10.14 2.60
N ILE A 4 21.50 10.95 3.68
CA ILE A 4 20.63 10.75 4.85
C ILE A 4 19.18 11.01 4.47
N LEU A 5 18.92 12.05 3.66
CA LEU A 5 17.57 12.36 3.19
C LEU A 5 17.02 11.27 2.26
N VAL A 6 17.85 10.72 1.38
CA VAL A 6 17.47 9.58 0.52
C VAL A 6 17.20 8.33 1.36
N MET A 7 18.05 8.02 2.34
CA MET A 7 17.83 6.91 3.28
C MET A 7 16.49 7.08 4.03
N LEU A 8 16.23 8.28 4.56
CA LEU A 8 15.00 8.57 5.29
C LEU A 8 13.77 8.48 4.39
N ASN A 9 13.86 8.98 3.16
CA ASN A 9 12.80 8.84 2.15
C ASN A 9 12.52 7.36 1.85
N ASN A 10 13.55 6.54 1.68
CA ASN A 10 13.40 5.11 1.44
C ASN A 10 12.74 4.41 2.63
N PHE A 11 13.10 4.78 3.86
CA PHE A 11 12.43 4.27 5.06
C PHE A 11 10.95 4.66 5.09
N PHE A 12 10.60 5.92 4.80
CA PHE A 12 9.21 6.37 4.76
C PHE A 12 8.41 5.70 3.63
N HIS A 13 9.01 5.50 2.46
CA HIS A 13 8.38 4.74 1.38
C HIS A 13 8.06 3.30 1.81
N ASP A 14 9.02 2.60 2.42
CA ASP A 14 8.82 1.22 2.88
C ASP A 14 7.78 1.15 4.02
N LEU A 15 7.80 2.12 4.95
CA LEU A 15 6.82 2.25 6.04
C LEU A 15 5.41 2.47 5.51
N THR A 16 5.23 3.41 4.58
CA THR A 16 3.92 3.75 4.00
C THR A 16 3.40 2.65 3.09
N SER A 17 4.28 1.90 2.41
CA SER A 17 3.93 0.66 1.70
C SER A 17 3.38 -0.41 2.67
N ALA A 18 4.06 -0.65 3.79
CA ALA A 18 3.63 -1.62 4.79
C ALA A 18 2.30 -1.23 5.45
N LEU A 19 2.17 0.04 5.87
CA LEU A 19 0.94 0.57 6.45
C LEU A 19 -0.25 0.46 5.49
N TRP A 20 -0.02 0.76 4.21
CA TRP A 20 -1.04 0.61 3.17
C TRP A 20 -1.47 -0.85 3.03
N PHE A 21 -0.50 -1.77 2.88
CA PHE A 21 -0.78 -3.19 2.69
C PHE A 21 -1.57 -3.78 3.87
N VAL A 22 -1.11 -3.52 5.10
CA VAL A 22 -1.81 -3.97 6.31
C VAL A 22 -3.21 -3.38 6.38
N SER A 23 -3.39 -2.10 6.05
CA SER A 23 -4.71 -1.47 6.03
C SER A 23 -5.66 -2.17 5.06
N VAL A 24 -5.20 -2.48 3.83
CA VAL A 24 -6.00 -3.22 2.83
C VAL A 24 -6.36 -4.61 3.34
N MET A 25 -5.40 -5.33 3.95
CA MET A 25 -5.65 -6.66 4.52
C MET A 25 -6.68 -6.61 5.64
N VAL A 26 -6.58 -5.64 6.57
CA VAL A 26 -7.54 -5.46 7.66
C VAL A 26 -8.94 -5.17 7.11
N ILE A 27 -9.07 -4.28 6.13
CA ILE A 27 -10.36 -3.98 5.48
C ILE A 27 -10.95 -5.24 4.85
N TRP A 28 -10.13 -6.04 4.17
CA TRP A 28 -10.56 -7.29 3.55
C TRP A 28 -11.04 -8.32 4.59
N TYR A 29 -10.27 -8.52 5.67
CA TYR A 29 -10.67 -9.42 6.76
C TYR A 29 -11.95 -8.95 7.45
N LEU A 30 -12.12 -7.65 7.67
CA LEU A 30 -13.34 -7.09 8.27
C LEU A 30 -14.57 -7.30 7.37
N ASP A 31 -14.47 -7.04 6.06
CA ASP A 31 -15.58 -7.31 5.12
C ASP A 31 -15.89 -8.82 5.04
N ARG A 32 -14.87 -9.68 5.07
CA ARG A 32 -15.06 -11.13 5.09
C ARG A 32 -15.76 -11.61 6.36
N ALA A 33 -15.35 -11.10 7.51
CA ALA A 33 -15.94 -11.44 8.81
C ALA A 33 -17.41 -10.99 8.88
N ALA A 34 -17.69 -9.74 8.47
CA ALA A 34 -19.04 -9.20 8.44
C ALA A 34 -20.00 -10.03 7.57
N ARG A 35 -19.54 -10.51 6.40
CA ARG A 35 -20.33 -11.38 5.53
C ARG A 35 -20.59 -12.77 6.10
N THR A 36 -19.59 -13.35 6.77
CA THR A 36 -19.67 -14.72 7.29
C THR A 36 -20.66 -14.81 8.46
N ALA A 37 -20.87 -13.72 9.18
CA ALA A 37 -21.88 -13.61 10.23
C ALA A 37 -23.33 -13.60 9.70
N GLY A 38 -23.55 -13.59 8.37
CA GLY A 38 -24.88 -13.70 7.75
C GLY A 38 -25.82 -12.50 7.98
N GLY A 39 -25.40 -11.50 8.77
CA GLY A 39 -26.15 -10.30 9.09
C GLY A 39 -25.75 -9.08 8.26
N GLN A 40 -26.53 -8.00 8.38
CA GLN A 40 -26.13 -6.68 7.91
C GLN A 40 -24.85 -6.23 8.63
N PRO A 41 -24.00 -5.39 8.00
CA PRO A 41 -22.81 -4.88 8.66
C PRO A 41 -23.18 -4.16 9.96
N ASP A 42 -22.50 -4.49 11.06
CA ASP A 42 -22.78 -3.88 12.35
C ASP A 42 -22.36 -2.39 12.39
N ALA A 43 -22.81 -1.68 13.43
CA ALA A 43 -22.51 -0.26 13.58
C ALA A 43 -21.01 0.03 13.69
N LEU A 44 -20.22 -0.91 14.23
CA LEU A 44 -18.78 -0.77 14.35
C LEU A 44 -18.11 -0.82 12.97
N TYR A 45 -18.48 -1.78 12.13
CA TYR A 45 -18.02 -1.89 10.74
C TYR A 45 -18.31 -0.59 9.98
N MET A 46 -19.55 -0.09 10.07
CA MET A 46 -19.96 1.13 9.37
C MET A 46 -19.17 2.37 9.81
N LYS A 47 -18.71 2.42 11.06
CA LYS A 47 -17.90 3.51 11.59
C LYS A 47 -16.41 3.36 11.25
N VAL A 48 -15.86 2.16 11.32
CA VAL A 48 -14.42 1.88 11.17
C VAL A 48 -14.00 1.78 9.71
N PHE A 49 -14.82 1.17 8.85
CA PHE A 49 -14.52 0.98 7.43
C PHE A 49 -14.11 2.28 6.70
N PRO A 50 -14.87 3.40 6.76
CA PRO A 50 -14.49 4.61 6.06
C PRO A 50 -13.20 5.24 6.61
N VAL A 51 -12.90 5.07 7.90
CA VAL A 51 -11.65 5.54 8.52
C VAL A 51 -10.48 4.72 7.97
N LEU A 52 -10.60 3.40 7.94
CA LEU A 52 -9.55 2.52 7.38
C LEU A 52 -9.30 2.78 5.89
N VAL A 53 -10.35 3.00 5.11
CA VAL A 53 -10.21 3.36 3.69
C VAL A 53 -9.48 4.69 3.54
N LYS A 54 -9.83 5.72 4.33
CA LYS A 54 -9.13 7.01 4.32
C LYS A 54 -7.66 6.87 4.70
N THR A 55 -7.36 6.11 5.75
CA THR A 55 -5.98 5.83 6.19
C THR A 55 -5.20 5.10 5.10
N SER A 56 -5.82 4.10 4.44
CA SER A 56 -5.21 3.39 3.32
C SER A 56 -4.91 4.35 2.16
N LEU A 57 -5.86 5.19 1.74
CA LEU A 57 -5.66 6.14 0.65
C LEU A 57 -4.58 7.19 0.98
N LEU A 58 -4.54 7.69 2.22
CA LEU A 58 -3.48 8.59 2.67
C LEU A 58 -2.11 7.90 2.63
N SER A 59 -2.02 6.68 3.13
CA SER A 59 -0.78 5.88 3.10
C SER A 59 -0.33 5.60 1.67
N LEU A 60 -1.26 5.29 0.76
CA LEU A 60 -0.95 5.09 -0.66
C LEU A 60 -0.46 6.40 -1.30
N GLY A 61 -1.11 7.52 -1.03
CA GLY A 61 -0.71 8.83 -1.54
C GLY A 61 0.71 9.20 -1.10
N LEU A 62 1.01 9.06 0.19
CA LEU A 62 2.36 9.28 0.72
C LEU A 62 3.37 8.31 0.11
N ASN A 63 3.00 7.03 -0.03
CA ASN A 63 3.85 6.02 -0.64
C ASN A 63 4.26 6.38 -2.07
N LEU A 64 3.32 6.89 -2.86
CA LEU A 64 3.59 7.38 -4.22
C LEU A 64 4.52 8.58 -4.22
N VAL A 65 4.31 9.55 -3.32
CA VAL A 65 5.18 10.73 -3.20
C VAL A 65 6.63 10.32 -2.87
N PHE A 66 6.81 9.51 -1.83
CA PHE A 66 8.15 9.00 -1.46
C PHE A 66 8.74 8.09 -2.55
N GLY A 67 7.90 7.35 -3.26
CA GLY A 67 8.27 6.51 -4.39
C GLY A 67 8.82 7.31 -5.57
N VAL A 68 8.22 8.46 -5.89
CA VAL A 68 8.73 9.37 -6.94
C VAL A 68 10.10 9.92 -6.58
N ILE A 69 10.29 10.36 -5.32
CA ILE A 69 11.58 10.85 -4.83
C ILE A 69 12.63 9.73 -4.90
N ARG A 70 12.26 8.51 -4.48
CA ARG A 70 13.13 7.32 -4.55
C ARG A 70 13.52 6.99 -5.99
N ALA A 71 12.57 7.02 -6.92
CA ALA A 71 12.82 6.77 -8.33
C ALA A 71 13.79 7.79 -8.94
N TRP A 72 13.69 9.07 -8.55
CA TRP A 72 14.63 10.10 -8.98
C TRP A 72 16.05 9.86 -8.46
N ALA A 73 16.19 9.40 -7.22
CA ALA A 73 17.49 9.05 -6.61
C ALA A 73 18.01 7.64 -6.98
N TYR A 74 17.21 6.83 -7.68
CA TYR A 74 17.46 5.39 -7.87
C TYR A 74 18.77 5.09 -8.61
N ARG A 75 19.08 5.86 -9.65
CA ARG A 75 20.28 5.64 -10.46
C ARG A 75 21.55 5.75 -9.61
N ASP A 76 21.62 6.81 -8.80
CA ASP A 76 22.84 7.17 -8.08
C ASP A 76 23.01 6.40 -6.78
N PHE A 77 21.91 6.06 -6.10
CA PHE A 77 21.95 5.45 -4.76
C PHE A 77 21.62 3.95 -4.73
N GLU A 78 20.94 3.40 -5.74
CA GLU A 78 20.59 1.96 -5.78
C GLU A 78 21.22 1.23 -6.97
N TYR A 79 21.13 1.80 -8.17
CA TYR A 79 21.58 1.13 -9.40
C TYR A 79 23.11 1.07 -9.52
N LEU A 80 23.81 2.21 -9.40
CA LEU A 80 25.29 2.25 -9.50
C LEU A 80 26.00 1.39 -8.42
N PRO A 81 25.57 1.37 -7.15
CA PRO A 81 26.17 0.50 -6.14
C PRO A 81 25.86 -1.00 -6.32
N ALA A 82 24.74 -1.34 -6.97
CA ALA A 82 24.37 -2.72 -7.30
C ALA A 82 25.04 -3.20 -8.60
N ALA A 83 25.34 -2.28 -9.51
CA ALA A 83 26.15 -2.51 -10.70
C ALA A 83 27.58 -2.88 -10.27
N GLY A 84 28.04 -4.04 -10.73
CA GLY A 84 29.32 -4.63 -10.30
C GLY A 84 29.22 -5.61 -9.14
N LYS A 85 28.06 -5.75 -8.47
CA LYS A 85 27.82 -6.78 -7.43
C LYS A 85 26.86 -7.89 -7.87
N GLY A 86 26.40 -7.87 -9.12
CA GLY A 86 25.44 -8.85 -9.64
C GLY A 86 24.03 -8.78 -9.03
N GLN A 87 23.72 -7.72 -8.27
CA GLN A 87 22.46 -7.59 -7.51
C GLN A 87 21.32 -6.93 -8.30
N ILE A 88 21.59 -6.48 -9.53
CA ILE A 88 20.61 -5.81 -10.39
C ILE A 88 19.39 -6.73 -10.64
N THR A 89 19.61 -8.02 -10.90
CA THR A 89 18.54 -8.99 -11.13
C THR A 89 17.61 -9.11 -9.91
N ALA A 90 18.18 -9.19 -8.71
CA ALA A 90 17.39 -9.24 -7.48
C ALA A 90 16.56 -7.95 -7.27
N LEU A 91 17.13 -6.80 -7.63
CA LEU A 91 16.45 -5.51 -7.54
C LEU A 91 15.25 -5.43 -8.50
N TYR A 92 15.37 -5.95 -9.72
CA TYR A 92 14.26 -6.06 -10.67
C TYR A 92 13.15 -6.98 -10.17
N ILE A 93 13.50 -8.18 -9.69
CA ILE A 93 12.53 -9.15 -9.16
C ILE A 93 11.75 -8.55 -8.00
N LYS A 94 12.44 -7.87 -7.08
CA LYS A 94 11.81 -7.15 -5.96
C LYS A 94 10.74 -6.17 -6.46
N HIS A 95 11.09 -5.31 -7.42
CA HIS A 95 10.14 -4.31 -7.94
C HIS A 95 8.93 -4.97 -8.61
N PHE A 96 9.15 -6.04 -9.39
CA PHE A 96 8.07 -6.73 -10.08
C PHE A 96 7.07 -7.36 -9.10
N ILE A 97 7.56 -8.05 -8.07
CA ILE A 97 6.73 -8.67 -7.04
C ILE A 97 5.96 -7.61 -6.25
N LEU A 98 6.66 -6.58 -5.76
CA LEU A 98 6.04 -5.53 -4.94
C LEU A 98 5.01 -4.73 -5.75
N PHE A 99 5.32 -4.41 -7.01
CA PHE A 99 4.38 -3.73 -7.90
C PHE A 99 3.11 -4.56 -8.15
N SER A 100 3.28 -5.87 -8.35
CA SER A 100 2.14 -6.79 -8.52
C SER A 100 1.25 -6.83 -7.27
N ILE A 101 1.84 -6.87 -6.07
CA ILE A 101 1.11 -6.82 -4.80
C ILE A 101 0.33 -5.50 -4.68
N VAL A 102 0.93 -4.38 -5.06
CA VAL A 102 0.28 -3.07 -5.03
C VAL A 102 -0.92 -3.03 -5.99
N LEU A 103 -0.77 -3.52 -7.22
CA LEU A 103 -1.89 -3.58 -8.17
C LEU A 103 -3.05 -4.42 -7.64
N VAL A 104 -2.78 -5.62 -7.13
CA VAL A 104 -3.81 -6.49 -6.55
C VAL A 104 -4.48 -5.81 -5.37
N GLY A 105 -3.73 -5.23 -4.43
CA GLY A 105 -4.31 -4.54 -3.28
C GLY A 105 -5.15 -3.32 -3.66
N ILE A 106 -4.79 -2.57 -4.71
CA ILE A 106 -5.62 -1.48 -5.23
C ILE A 106 -6.96 -2.03 -5.77
N THR A 107 -6.93 -3.09 -6.59
CA THR A 107 -8.16 -3.68 -7.13
C THR A 107 -9.07 -4.21 -6.02
N MET A 108 -8.49 -4.82 -4.98
CA MET A 108 -9.22 -5.26 -3.79
C MET A 108 -9.87 -4.09 -3.05
N LEU A 109 -9.10 -3.02 -2.78
CA LEU A 109 -9.60 -1.84 -2.07
C LEU A 109 -10.74 -1.16 -2.84
N VAL A 110 -10.61 -1.00 -4.15
CA VAL A 110 -11.67 -0.45 -5.02
C VAL A 110 -12.92 -1.32 -4.98
N GLY A 111 -12.75 -2.64 -5.08
CA GLY A 111 -13.86 -3.59 -4.99
C GLY A 111 -14.60 -3.52 -3.65
N LEU A 112 -13.86 -3.49 -2.54
CA LEU A 112 -14.39 -3.37 -1.17
C LEU A 112 -15.12 -2.05 -0.96
N TYR A 113 -14.55 -0.94 -1.43
CA TYR A 113 -15.16 0.38 -1.29
C TYR A 113 -16.46 0.53 -2.10
N ARG A 114 -16.52 -0.04 -3.32
CA ARG A 114 -17.76 -0.10 -4.11
C ARG A 114 -18.86 -0.88 -3.38
N LYS A 115 -18.51 -2.02 -2.79
CA LYS A 115 -19.44 -2.84 -2.00
C LYS A 115 -19.99 -2.07 -0.79
N TYR A 116 -19.12 -1.41 -0.01
CA TYR A 116 -19.53 -0.58 1.12
C TYR A 116 -20.50 0.53 0.71
N ARG A 117 -20.21 1.24 -0.38
CA ARG A 117 -21.09 2.30 -0.90
C ARG A 117 -22.50 1.78 -1.23
N ASN A 118 -22.61 0.59 -1.79
CA ASN A 118 -23.90 -0.03 -2.10
C ASN A 118 -24.71 -0.39 -0.86
N PHE A 119 -24.06 -0.63 0.29
CA PHE A 119 -24.76 -0.83 1.57
C PHE A 119 -25.24 0.48 2.18
N VAL A 120 -24.44 1.55 2.10
CA VAL A 120 -24.80 2.87 2.64
C VAL A 120 -25.89 3.56 1.82
N GLY A 121 -25.93 3.33 0.51
CA GLY A 121 -26.89 3.95 -0.40
C GLY A 121 -28.25 3.23 -0.50
N ARG A 122 -28.47 2.18 0.29
CA ARG A 122 -29.75 1.48 0.44
C ARG A 122 -30.38 1.85 1.78
#